data_AF-A0A2J8JE72-F1
#
_entry.id   AF-A0A2J8JE72-F1
#
_cell.length_a   1.000
_cell.length_b   1.000
_cell.length_c   1.000
_cell.angle_alpha   90.00
_cell.angle_beta   90.00
_cell.angle_gamma   90.00
#
_symmetry.space_group_name_H-M   'P 1'
#
loop_
_entity.id
_entity.type
_entity.pdbx_description
1 polymer ?
#
loop_
_entity_poly.entity_id
_entity_poly.type
_entity_poly.pdbx_seq_one_letter_code
_entity_poly.pdbx_strand_id
1 'polypeptide(L)'
;TFLCDFILDGADLELRLADGSNNCSGRVEVRIHEQWWTICDQNWKNEQALVVCKQLGCPFSVFGSRRAKPSNEARDIWINSISCTGNESALWDCTYDGKAKRTCFRRSDAGVICSGNATWGLRLVGGSNRCSGRLEVYFQGRWGTVCDDGWNSKAAAVVCSQLDCPSSIIGMGLGNASTGYGKIWLDDV
;
A
#
# COMPACT_ATOMS: atom_id res chain seq x y z
N THR A 1 11.27 11.45 32.02
CA THR A 1 11.38 10.04 32.42
C THR A 1 10.72 9.18 31.36
N PHE A 2 11.57 8.63 30.49
CA PHE A 2 11.47 7.37 29.75
C PHE A 2 10.09 6.93 29.20
N LEU A 3 9.87 7.21 27.90
CA LEU A 3 8.97 6.43 27.02
C LEU A 3 9.78 5.40 26.21
N CYS A 4 10.80 4.80 26.84
CA CYS A 4 11.50 3.62 26.31
C CYS A 4 11.05 2.31 26.98
N ASP A 5 10.13 2.37 27.94
CA ASP A 5 9.64 1.17 28.66
C ASP A 5 8.31 0.63 28.11
N PHE A 6 7.90 0.99 26.89
CA PHE A 6 7.06 0.06 26.12
C PHE A 6 7.96 -1.08 25.63
N ILE A 7 8.45 -1.89 26.57
CA ILE A 7 8.79 -3.27 26.29
C ILE A 7 7.46 -3.91 25.92
N LEU A 8 7.19 -3.93 24.62
CA LEU A 8 6.22 -4.84 24.03
C LEU A 8 6.76 -6.24 24.32
N ASP A 9 6.42 -6.80 25.48
CA ASP A 9 6.53 -8.25 25.64
C ASP A 9 5.61 -8.81 24.55
N GLY A 10 6.19 -9.38 23.49
CA GLY A 10 5.51 -9.69 22.23
C GLY A 10 4.34 -10.69 22.34
N ALA A 11 3.94 -11.04 23.57
CA ALA A 11 2.81 -11.88 23.93
C ALA A 11 1.44 -11.22 23.75
N ASP A 12 1.36 -9.88 23.64
CA ASP A 12 0.07 -9.16 23.52
C ASP A 12 -0.02 -8.24 22.29
N LEU A 13 0.72 -8.59 21.24
CA LEU A 13 0.69 -7.94 19.95
C LEU A 13 -0.02 -8.81 18.92
N GLU A 14 -1.07 -8.27 18.29
CA GLU A 14 -1.72 -8.92 17.16
C GLU A 14 -1.82 -7.97 15.97
N LEU A 15 -1.86 -8.54 14.76
CA LEU A 15 -2.00 -7.80 13.52
C LEU A 15 -3.23 -8.34 12.76
N ARG A 16 -4.06 -7.44 12.23
CA ARG A 16 -5.16 -7.82 11.34
C ARG A 16 -5.35 -6.83 10.19
N LEU A 17 -6.06 -7.32 9.16
CA LEU A 17 -6.56 -6.48 8.07
C LEU A 17 -8.08 -6.34 8.18
N ALA A 18 -8.55 -5.11 8.34
CA ALA A 18 -9.97 -4.77 8.50
C ALA A 18 -10.54 -4.10 7.25
N ASP A 19 -11.87 -4.19 7.04
CA ASP A 19 -12.60 -3.54 5.93
C ASP A 19 -12.04 -3.81 4.53
N GLY A 20 -11.42 -4.97 4.35
CA GLY A 20 -10.97 -5.47 3.05
C GLY A 20 -11.93 -6.46 2.43
N SER A 21 -11.59 -6.90 1.22
CA SER A 21 -12.35 -7.90 0.48
C SER A 21 -12.10 -9.33 0.95
N ASN A 22 -10.99 -9.57 1.66
CA ASN A 22 -10.57 -10.87 2.18
C ASN A 22 -9.56 -10.65 3.34
N ASN A 23 -9.14 -11.73 4.00
CA ASN A 23 -8.19 -11.68 5.13
C ASN A 23 -6.77 -11.21 4.76
N CYS A 24 -6.50 -11.03 3.47
CA CYS A 24 -5.22 -10.60 2.93
C CYS A 24 -5.30 -9.22 2.28
N SER A 25 -6.35 -8.44 2.53
CA SER A 25 -6.46 -7.07 2.08
C SER A 25 -7.22 -6.25 3.10
N GLY A 26 -6.94 -4.97 3.23
CA GLY A 26 -7.67 -4.11 4.16
C GLY A 26 -6.81 -3.03 4.82
N ARG A 27 -7.44 -2.31 5.74
CA ARG A 27 -6.79 -1.40 6.67
C ARG A 27 -5.93 -2.18 7.65
N VAL A 28 -4.72 -1.71 7.92
CA VAL A 28 -3.81 -2.32 8.88
C VAL A 28 -4.19 -1.88 10.29
N GLU A 29 -4.50 -2.84 11.16
CA GLU A 29 -4.80 -2.60 12.57
C GLU A 29 -3.90 -3.49 13.45
N VAL A 30 -3.37 -2.90 14.52
CA VAL A 30 -2.51 -3.59 15.49
C VAL A 30 -3.21 -3.61 16.83
N ARG A 31 -3.24 -4.77 17.49
CA ARG A 31 -3.70 -4.90 18.87
C ARG A 31 -2.54 -4.69 19.82
N ILE A 32 -2.71 -3.80 20.79
CA ILE A 32 -1.77 -3.56 21.89
C ILE A 32 -2.58 -3.43 23.16
N HIS A 33 -2.31 -4.26 24.16
CA HIS A 33 -3.01 -4.29 25.45
C HIS A 33 -4.53 -4.47 25.27
N GLU A 34 -4.93 -5.52 24.54
CA GLU A 34 -6.35 -5.84 24.23
C GLU A 34 -7.14 -4.74 23.48
N GLN A 35 -6.45 -3.73 22.95
CA GLN A 35 -7.08 -2.64 22.22
C GLN A 35 -6.55 -2.55 20.78
N TRP A 36 -7.45 -2.36 19.82
CA TRP A 36 -7.11 -2.19 18.40
C TRP A 36 -6.78 -0.74 18.08
N TRP A 37 -5.71 -0.57 17.30
CA TRP A 37 -5.13 0.71 16.91
C TRP A 37 -4.91 0.77 15.39
N THR A 38 -4.97 1.96 14.81
CA THR A 38 -4.69 2.20 13.39
C THR A 38 -3.31 2.83 13.18
N ILE A 39 -2.77 2.66 11.97
CA ILE A 39 -1.50 3.27 11.55
C ILE A 39 -1.81 4.39 10.57
N CYS A 40 -1.10 5.53 10.67
CA CYS A 40 -1.26 6.64 9.73
C CYS A 40 -0.71 6.26 8.35
N ASP A 41 -1.38 6.70 7.28
CA ASP A 41 -0.88 6.51 5.90
C ASP A 41 0.35 7.39 5.58
N GLN A 42 0.72 8.33 6.46
CA GLN A 42 1.87 9.19 6.29
C GLN A 42 3.17 8.37 6.31
N ASN A 43 3.92 8.41 5.20
CA ASN A 43 5.11 7.58 4.95
C ASN A 43 4.84 6.07 4.87
N TRP A 44 3.60 5.66 4.65
CA TRP A 44 3.24 4.25 4.44
C TRP A 44 3.58 3.83 3.00
N LYS A 45 4.61 2.99 2.85
CA LYS A 45 5.13 2.56 1.55
C LYS A 45 5.02 1.04 1.37
N ASN A 46 5.53 0.56 0.24
CA ASN A 46 5.51 -0.85 -0.13
C ASN A 46 6.35 -1.71 0.82
N GLU A 47 7.42 -1.17 1.43
CA GLU A 47 8.25 -1.92 2.37
C GLU A 47 7.48 -2.35 3.62
N GLN A 48 6.64 -1.47 4.18
CA GLN A 48 5.77 -1.81 5.30
C GLN A 48 4.67 -2.79 4.87
N ALA A 49 4.12 -2.60 3.67
CA ALA A 49 3.12 -3.52 3.13
C ALA A 49 3.67 -4.95 2.95
N LEU A 50 4.91 -5.08 2.51
CA LEU A 50 5.61 -6.36 2.39
C LEU A 50 5.70 -7.09 3.73
N VAL A 51 6.14 -6.37 4.78
CA VAL A 51 6.25 -6.92 6.13
C VAL A 51 4.89 -7.38 6.65
N VAL A 52 3.82 -6.59 6.45
CA VAL A 52 2.45 -6.97 6.85
C VAL A 52 2.01 -8.25 6.15
N CYS A 53 2.17 -8.32 4.82
CA CYS A 53 1.75 -9.50 4.06
C CYS A 53 2.50 -10.76 4.48
N LYS A 54 3.81 -10.62 4.72
CA LYS A 54 4.68 -11.71 5.20
C LYS A 54 4.28 -12.15 6.61
N GLN A 55 4.07 -11.20 7.52
CA GLN A 55 3.72 -11.47 8.91
C GLN A 55 2.37 -12.20 9.05
N LEU A 56 1.40 -11.86 8.21
CA LEU A 56 0.08 -12.51 8.17
C LEU A 56 0.06 -13.85 7.42
N GLY A 57 1.20 -14.28 6.85
CA GLY A 57 1.27 -15.49 6.02
C GLY A 57 0.44 -15.39 4.74
N CYS A 58 0.10 -14.18 4.30
CA CYS A 58 -0.66 -13.96 3.09
C CYS A 58 0.23 -14.14 1.86
N PRO A 59 -0.28 -14.69 0.76
CA PRO A 59 0.50 -14.79 -0.46
C PRO A 59 0.71 -13.40 -1.07
N PHE A 60 1.95 -13.10 -1.46
CA PHE A 60 2.41 -11.74 -1.79
C PHE A 60 3.00 -11.61 -3.21
N SER A 61 2.54 -12.45 -4.16
CA SER A 61 2.94 -12.37 -5.57
C SER A 61 2.74 -10.94 -6.13
N VAL A 62 1.71 -10.26 -5.65
CA VAL A 62 1.48 -8.82 -5.81
C VAL A 62 1.09 -8.26 -4.45
N PHE A 63 1.76 -7.16 -4.05
CA PHE A 63 1.41 -6.40 -2.87
C PHE A 63 1.55 -4.90 -3.12
N GLY A 64 0.91 -4.10 -2.28
CA GLY A 64 1.04 -2.65 -2.33
C GLY A 64 0.46 -1.97 -1.11
N SER A 65 1.00 -0.79 -0.80
CA SER A 65 0.38 0.15 0.12
C SER A 65 -0.89 0.73 -0.51
N ARG A 66 -1.86 1.06 0.34
CA ARG A 66 -3.10 1.73 -0.05
C ARG A 66 -3.57 2.63 1.08
N ARG A 67 -4.20 3.76 0.72
CA ARG A 67 -4.97 4.56 1.67
C ARG A 67 -6.29 3.87 2.03
N ALA A 68 -6.53 3.66 3.31
CA ALA A 68 -7.77 3.14 3.86
C ALA A 68 -8.60 4.25 4.51
N LYS A 69 -9.92 4.04 4.53
CA LYS A 69 -10.81 4.94 5.27
C LYS A 69 -10.52 4.82 6.77
N PRO A 70 -10.55 5.95 7.51
CA PRO A 70 -10.45 5.94 8.96
C PRO A 70 -11.39 4.92 9.59
N SER A 71 -10.88 4.15 10.54
CA SER A 71 -11.71 3.31 11.40
C SER A 71 -12.65 4.18 12.24
N ASN A 72 -13.91 3.79 12.35
CA ASN A 72 -14.85 4.39 13.31
C ASN A 72 -14.71 3.76 14.71
N GLU A 73 -14.11 2.57 14.80
CA GLU A 73 -14.06 1.74 16.01
C GLU A 73 -12.69 1.79 16.70
N ALA A 74 -11.61 2.00 15.96
CA ALA A 74 -10.29 2.16 16.54
C ALA A 74 -10.14 3.55 17.18
N ARG A 75 -9.63 3.61 18.41
CA ARG A 75 -9.38 4.85 19.15
C ARG A 75 -7.99 5.40 18.82
N ASP A 76 -7.77 6.69 19.04
CA ASP A 76 -6.53 7.40 18.68
C ASP A 76 -5.29 6.95 19.49
N ILE A 77 -4.46 6.06 18.92
CA ILE A 77 -2.99 6.12 19.07
C ILE A 77 -2.39 6.03 17.67
N TRP A 78 -1.68 7.10 17.30
CA TRP A 78 -1.05 7.25 16.00
C TRP A 78 0.42 6.81 16.05
N ILE A 79 0.73 5.66 15.46
CA ILE A 79 2.09 5.36 15.03
C ILE A 79 2.31 6.10 13.70
N ASN A 80 2.96 7.26 13.76
CA ASN A 80 3.06 8.17 12.62
C ASN A 80 4.16 7.82 11.62
N SER A 81 5.17 7.09 12.07
CA SER A 81 6.36 6.82 11.26
C SER A 81 6.88 5.43 11.61
N ILE A 82 6.35 4.43 10.91
CA ILE A 82 6.97 3.10 10.81
C ILE A 82 7.83 3.12 9.56
N SER A 83 9.10 2.79 9.69
CA SER A 83 10.01 2.65 8.56
C SER A 83 10.55 1.23 8.53
N CYS A 84 10.16 0.47 7.51
CA CYS A 84 10.64 -0.88 7.27
C CYS A 84 11.64 -0.89 6.11
N THR A 85 12.56 -1.83 6.13
CA THR A 85 13.44 -2.18 5.00
C THR A 85 12.79 -3.21 4.08
N GLY A 86 11.76 -3.92 4.55
CA GLY A 86 11.04 -4.98 3.85
C GLY A 86 11.50 -6.39 4.24
N ASN A 87 12.62 -6.51 4.96
CA ASN A 87 13.18 -7.81 5.38
C ASN A 87 12.75 -8.23 6.79
N GLU A 88 12.11 -7.35 7.54
CA GLU A 88 11.62 -7.60 8.87
C GLU A 88 10.66 -8.81 8.93
N SER A 89 10.54 -9.44 10.09
CA SER A 89 9.62 -10.58 10.29
C SER A 89 8.24 -10.10 10.71
N ALA A 90 8.19 -9.00 11.45
CA ALA A 90 6.96 -8.35 11.86
C ALA A 90 7.08 -6.83 11.82
N LEU A 91 5.93 -6.14 11.79
CA LEU A 91 5.86 -4.69 11.81
C LEU A 91 6.60 -4.11 13.02
N TRP A 92 6.49 -4.71 14.20
CA TRP A 92 7.17 -4.27 15.43
C TRP A 92 8.69 -4.44 15.41
N ASP A 93 9.25 -5.12 14.41
CA ASP A 93 10.70 -5.17 14.20
C ASP A 93 11.21 -3.98 13.35
N CYS A 94 10.30 -3.21 12.74
CA CYS A 94 10.66 -2.04 11.94
C CYS A 94 11.12 -0.87 12.83
N THR A 95 11.77 0.13 12.22
CA THR A 95 12.22 1.30 12.96
C THR A 95 11.04 2.24 13.23
N TYR A 96 10.92 2.68 14.49
CA TYR A 96 9.90 3.64 14.94
C TYR A 96 10.59 4.96 15.36
N ASP A 97 10.04 6.11 14.96
CA ASP A 97 10.66 7.42 15.31
C ASP A 97 10.57 7.75 16.82
N GLY A 98 9.93 6.92 17.67
CA GLY A 98 9.84 7.15 19.13
C GLY A 98 9.14 8.44 19.56
N LYS A 99 8.83 9.35 18.63
CA LYS A 99 8.13 10.61 18.85
C LYS A 99 6.65 10.31 18.97
N ALA A 100 6.19 10.31 20.22
CA ALA A 100 4.81 10.14 20.60
C ALA A 100 3.88 11.11 19.83
N LYS A 101 2.78 10.56 19.31
CA LYS A 101 1.50 11.26 19.11
C LYS A 101 1.58 12.57 18.35
N ARG A 102 2.01 12.54 17.08
CA ARG A 102 1.59 13.57 16.13
C ARG A 102 0.19 13.23 15.62
N THR A 103 -0.65 14.24 15.48
CA THR A 103 -1.94 14.09 14.81
C THR A 103 -1.66 13.79 13.34
N CYS A 104 -2.12 12.65 12.85
CA CYS A 104 -2.08 12.34 11.42
C CYS A 104 -2.92 13.39 10.69
N PHE A 105 -2.24 14.25 9.93
CA PHE A 105 -2.80 15.52 9.44
C PHE A 105 -3.87 15.31 8.36
N ARG A 106 -3.79 14.17 7.66
CA ARG A 106 -4.80 13.66 6.74
C ARG A 106 -5.38 12.44 7.42
N ARG A 107 -6.64 12.51 7.88
CA ARG A 107 -7.32 11.37 8.53
C ARG A 107 -7.51 10.24 7.53
N SER A 108 -6.46 9.46 7.27
CA SER A 108 -6.46 8.30 6.40
C SER A 108 -5.56 7.26 7.03
N ASP A 109 -6.06 6.03 7.04
CA ASP A 109 -5.35 4.93 7.69
C ASP A 109 -4.52 4.19 6.65
N ALA A 110 -3.44 3.59 7.11
CA ALA A 110 -2.63 2.70 6.31
C ALA A 110 -3.42 1.43 5.96
N GLY A 111 -3.28 0.99 4.71
CA GLY A 111 -3.88 -0.23 4.20
C GLY A 111 -2.90 -1.00 3.33
N VAL A 112 -3.19 -2.29 3.16
CA VAL A 112 -2.43 -3.18 2.28
C VAL A 112 -3.36 -4.04 1.46
N ILE A 113 -2.82 -4.55 0.37
CA ILE A 113 -3.41 -5.62 -0.41
C ILE A 113 -2.31 -6.65 -0.62
N CYS A 114 -2.51 -7.86 -0.12
CA CYS A 114 -1.66 -9.03 -0.30
C CYS A 114 -2.44 -10.01 -1.18
N SER A 115 -1.99 -10.26 -2.41
CA SER A 115 -2.70 -11.13 -3.31
C SER A 115 -1.79 -12.19 -3.92
N GLY A 116 -2.18 -13.45 -3.71
CA GLY A 116 -1.54 -14.63 -4.28
C GLY A 116 -2.10 -15.09 -5.62
N ASN A 117 -3.38 -14.79 -5.87
CA ASN A 117 -4.17 -15.37 -6.97
C ASN A 117 -5.23 -14.41 -7.49
N ALA A 118 -4.95 -13.11 -7.50
CA ALA A 118 -5.81 -12.21 -8.27
C ALA A 118 -5.53 -12.44 -9.75
N THR A 119 -6.58 -12.68 -10.54
CA THR A 119 -6.54 -12.39 -11.97
C THR A 119 -6.20 -10.91 -12.11
N TRP A 120 -4.93 -10.64 -12.42
CA TRP A 120 -4.44 -9.31 -12.70
C TRP A 120 -4.31 -9.16 -14.22
N GLY A 121 -4.47 -7.92 -14.68
CA GLY A 121 -4.32 -7.59 -16.08
C GLY A 121 -3.89 -6.15 -16.21
N LEU A 122 -3.07 -5.87 -17.21
CA LEU A 122 -2.66 -4.51 -17.53
C LEU A 122 -3.26 -4.13 -18.87
N ARG A 123 -3.61 -2.86 -19.02
CA ARG A 123 -3.94 -2.27 -20.31
C ARG A 123 -3.56 -0.81 -20.35
N LEU A 124 -3.32 -0.31 -21.56
CA LEU A 124 -3.19 1.11 -21.84
C LEU A 124 -4.47 1.58 -22.54
N VAL A 125 -5.08 2.65 -22.02
CA VAL A 125 -6.35 3.20 -22.52
C VAL A 125 -6.16 4.63 -23.01
N GLY A 126 -6.77 4.97 -24.15
CA GLY A 126 -6.85 6.34 -24.64
C GLY A 126 -5.56 6.88 -25.28
N GLY A 127 -4.59 6.03 -25.61
CA GLY A 127 -3.45 6.41 -26.44
C GLY A 127 -3.70 6.18 -27.94
N SER A 128 -2.71 6.54 -28.75
CA SER A 128 -2.76 6.44 -30.22
C SER A 128 -2.58 5.01 -30.74
N ASN A 129 -2.03 4.12 -29.93
CA ASN A 129 -1.83 2.70 -30.22
C ASN A 129 -1.83 1.85 -28.93
N ARG A 130 -1.75 0.51 -29.09
CA ARG A 130 -1.78 -0.46 -27.97
C ARG A 130 -0.67 -0.30 -26.93
N CYS A 131 0.42 0.38 -27.27
CA CYS A 131 1.59 0.63 -26.44
C CYS A 131 1.66 2.07 -25.91
N SER A 132 0.53 2.79 -25.92
CA SER A 132 0.43 4.15 -25.44
C SER A 132 -0.91 4.37 -24.74
N GLY A 133 -0.94 5.22 -23.72
CA GLY A 133 -2.16 5.60 -23.03
C GLY A 133 -2.03 5.57 -21.51
N ARG A 134 -3.15 5.75 -20.82
CA ARG A 134 -3.26 5.65 -19.37
C ARG A 134 -3.16 4.19 -18.94
N LEU A 135 -2.30 3.91 -17.97
CA LEU A 135 -2.21 2.59 -17.35
C LEU A 135 -3.44 2.32 -16.49
N GLU A 136 -4.12 1.21 -16.79
CA GLU A 136 -5.17 0.65 -15.96
C GLU A 136 -4.81 -0.78 -15.54
N VAL A 137 -5.10 -1.09 -14.28
CA VAL A 137 -4.86 -2.39 -13.66
C VAL A 137 -6.19 -3.05 -13.38
N TYR A 138 -6.37 -4.27 -13.89
CA TYR A 138 -7.49 -5.14 -13.54
C TYR A 138 -7.15 -5.86 -12.24
N PHE A 139 -8.01 -5.71 -11.25
CA PHE A 139 -7.87 -6.37 -9.97
C PHE A 139 -9.24 -6.55 -9.32
N GLN A 140 -9.48 -7.72 -8.71
CA GLN A 140 -10.75 -8.04 -8.03
C GLN A 140 -12.01 -7.79 -8.89
N GLY A 141 -11.96 -8.20 -10.16
CA GLY A 141 -13.12 -8.07 -11.05
C GLY A 141 -13.33 -6.68 -11.64
N ARG A 142 -12.43 -5.71 -11.37
CA ARG A 142 -12.62 -4.31 -11.78
C ARG A 142 -11.32 -3.67 -12.27
N TRP A 143 -11.44 -2.82 -13.28
CA TRP A 143 -10.36 -1.95 -13.74
C TRP A 143 -10.25 -0.72 -12.83
N GLY A 144 -9.03 -0.31 -12.55
CA GLY A 144 -8.71 0.91 -11.81
C GLY A 144 -7.39 1.51 -12.28
N THR A 145 -7.03 2.67 -11.72
CA THR A 145 -5.87 3.46 -12.14
C THR A 145 -4.69 3.31 -11.19
N VAL A 146 -3.53 3.73 -11.65
CA VAL A 146 -2.30 3.89 -10.85
C VAL A 146 -2.07 5.38 -10.63
N CYS A 147 -1.70 5.77 -9.42
CA CYS A 147 -1.32 7.14 -9.11
C CYS A 147 -0.02 7.50 -9.85
N ASP A 148 0.11 8.76 -10.28
CA ASP A 148 1.29 9.24 -11.00
C ASP A 148 2.45 9.63 -10.06
N ASP A 149 2.19 9.74 -8.75
CA ASP A 149 3.20 9.95 -7.72
C ASP A 149 4.26 8.83 -7.80
N GLY A 150 5.51 9.21 -8.09
CA GLY A 150 6.65 8.27 -8.23
C GLY A 150 6.91 7.72 -9.63
N TRP A 151 5.93 7.83 -10.55
CA TRP A 151 5.98 7.16 -11.84
C TRP A 151 7.18 7.59 -12.68
N ASN A 152 7.98 6.62 -13.13
CA ASN A 152 9.24 6.88 -13.82
C ASN A 152 9.47 5.94 -15.03
N SER A 153 10.52 6.20 -15.79
CA SER A 153 10.86 5.41 -17.00
C SER A 153 11.14 3.94 -16.71
N LYS A 154 11.59 3.58 -15.49
CA LYS A 154 11.80 2.18 -15.11
C LYS A 154 10.45 1.49 -14.92
N ALA A 155 9.52 2.11 -14.20
CA ALA A 155 8.15 1.60 -14.05
C ALA A 155 7.46 1.46 -15.42
N ALA A 156 7.59 2.47 -16.29
CA ALA A 156 7.07 2.42 -17.65
C ALA A 156 7.69 1.27 -18.49
N ALA A 157 9.00 1.05 -18.38
CA ALA A 157 9.66 -0.06 -19.08
C ALA A 157 9.17 -1.43 -18.61
N VAL A 158 8.91 -1.60 -17.30
CA VAL A 158 8.31 -2.83 -16.75
C VAL A 158 6.93 -3.07 -17.35
N VAL A 159 6.08 -2.04 -17.38
CA VAL A 159 4.72 -2.13 -17.94
C VAL A 159 4.74 -2.41 -19.43
N CYS A 160 5.59 -1.74 -20.20
CA CYS A 160 5.75 -2.02 -21.64
C CYS A 160 6.20 -3.46 -21.87
N SER A 161 7.15 -3.96 -21.08
CA SER A 161 7.59 -5.35 -21.15
C SER A 161 6.45 -6.33 -20.86
N GLN A 162 5.65 -6.08 -19.81
CA GLN A 162 4.50 -6.91 -19.44
C GLN A 162 3.35 -6.89 -20.47
N LEU A 163 3.30 -5.87 -21.34
CA LEU A 163 2.31 -5.72 -22.40
C LEU A 163 2.85 -6.12 -23.79
N ASP A 164 4.04 -6.73 -23.86
CA ASP A 164 4.73 -7.08 -25.10
C ASP A 164 4.85 -5.86 -26.04
N CYS A 165 5.28 -4.74 -25.46
CA CYS A 165 5.52 -3.46 -26.11
C CYS A 165 7.02 -3.09 -26.07
N PRO A 166 7.57 -2.51 -27.14
CA PRO A 166 8.98 -2.12 -27.19
C PRO A 166 9.29 -0.99 -26.22
N SER A 167 10.39 -1.10 -25.49
CA SER A 167 10.84 -0.17 -24.44
C SER A 167 11.22 1.23 -24.94
N SER A 168 11.15 1.48 -26.25
CA SER A 168 11.66 2.68 -26.92
C SER A 168 10.64 3.83 -27.06
N ILE A 169 9.40 3.68 -26.58
CA ILE A 169 8.38 4.74 -26.59
C ILE A 169 8.12 5.22 -25.16
N ILE A 170 9.14 5.75 -24.49
CA ILE A 170 8.96 6.36 -23.16
C ILE A 170 8.89 7.88 -23.34
N GLY A 171 7.73 8.34 -23.80
CA GLY A 171 7.37 9.75 -23.69
C GLY A 171 6.99 10.06 -22.25
N MET A 172 7.86 10.79 -21.55
CA MET A 172 7.56 11.32 -20.22
C MET A 172 6.36 12.28 -20.27
N GLY A 173 5.35 11.98 -19.46
CA GLY A 173 4.53 12.98 -18.77
C GLY A 173 3.50 13.76 -19.58
N LEU A 174 2.27 13.80 -19.05
CA LEU A 174 1.25 14.82 -19.29
C LEU A 174 0.55 14.82 -20.66
N GLY A 175 0.49 13.69 -21.36
CA GLY A 175 -0.35 13.59 -22.56
C GLY A 175 -1.81 13.35 -22.19
N ASN A 176 -2.59 14.42 -21.90
CA ASN A 176 -4.07 14.45 -21.78
C ASN A 176 -4.72 13.09 -21.46
N ALA A 177 -4.21 12.39 -20.44
CA ALA A 177 -4.77 11.12 -20.04
C ALA A 177 -6.08 11.51 -19.37
N SER A 178 -7.17 11.36 -20.11
CA SER A 178 -8.53 11.62 -19.63
C SER A 178 -8.64 11.18 -18.18
N THR A 179 -9.17 12.04 -17.31
CA THR A 179 -9.29 11.77 -15.88
C THR A 179 -9.91 10.38 -15.73
N GLY A 180 -9.13 9.43 -15.22
CA GLY A 180 -9.63 8.07 -15.01
C GLY A 180 -10.66 8.14 -13.90
N TYR A 181 -11.90 7.78 -14.19
CA TYR A 181 -12.94 7.63 -13.16
C TYR A 181 -12.85 6.20 -12.62
N GLY A 182 -12.53 6.03 -11.34
CA GLY A 182 -12.42 4.69 -10.77
C GLY A 182 -11.63 4.62 -9.47
N LYS A 183 -11.38 3.39 -9.01
CA LYS A 183 -10.58 3.10 -7.82
C LYS A 183 -9.10 3.17 -8.18
N ILE A 184 -8.30 3.85 -7.36
CA ILE A 184 -6.83 3.81 -7.45
C ILE A 184 -6.38 2.50 -6.79
N TRP A 185 -5.66 1.66 -7.53
CA TRP A 185 -5.18 0.36 -7.06
C TRP A 185 -3.77 0.42 -6.48
N LEU A 186 -2.91 1.28 -7.05
CA LEU A 186 -1.54 1.46 -6.64
C LEU A 186 -1.26 2.97 -6.49
N ASP A 187 -0.64 3.34 -5.38
CA ASP A 187 -0.18 4.69 -5.03
C ASP A 187 1.34 4.62 -4.85
N ASP A 188 2.08 5.68 -5.18
CA ASP A 188 3.55 5.76 -5.05
C ASP A 188 4.35 4.66 -5.80
N VAL A 189 4.23 4.61 -7.15
CA VAL A 189 4.82 3.54 -8.03
C VAL A 189 6.16 3.93 -8.65
#